data_AF-A0A178IN49-F1
#
_entry.id   AF-A0A178IN49-F1
#
_cell.length_a   1.000
_cell.length_b   1.000
_cell.length_c   1.000
_cell.angle_alpha   90.00
_cell.angle_beta   90.00
_cell.angle_gamma   90.00
#
_symmetry.space_group_name_H-M   'P 1'
#
loop_
_entity.id
_entity.type
_entity.pdbx_description
1 polymer ?
#
loop_
_entity_poly.entity_id
_entity_poly.type
_entity_poly.pdbx_seq_one_letter_code
_entity_poly.pdbx_strand_id
1 'polypeptide(L)'
;MSELLNYGLMAERHWREHCPRRVRELERKGLLRTALLEAQERTLDEMETLVRDLRKQGLTPQQAHDQAWEMVREKYLLLPTESPE
;
A
#
# COMPACT_ATOMS: atom_id res chain seq x y z
N MET A 1 8.46 -4.71 -17.20
CA MET A 1 9.02 -4.44 -15.86
C MET A 1 8.09 -3.45 -15.20
N SER A 2 7.30 -3.86 -14.21
CA SER A 2 6.44 -2.93 -13.47
C SER A 2 7.33 -1.94 -12.71
N GLU A 3 7.13 -0.66 -12.97
CA GLU A 3 7.77 0.40 -12.21
C GLU A 3 7.01 0.64 -10.91
N LEU A 4 7.71 1.14 -9.89
CA LEU A 4 7.05 1.56 -8.66
C LEU A 4 6.28 2.85 -8.96
N LEU A 5 4.97 2.79 -8.79
CA LEU A 5 4.10 3.97 -8.85
C LEU A 5 4.23 4.78 -7.57
N ASN A 6 3.48 5.88 -7.49
CA ASN A 6 3.42 6.72 -6.28
C ASN A 6 3.11 5.92 -5.01
N TYR A 7 2.24 4.90 -5.10
CA TYR A 7 1.93 4.01 -3.97
C TYR A 7 3.14 3.19 -3.51
N GLY A 8 3.90 2.61 -4.44
CA GLY A 8 5.11 1.85 -4.12
C GLY A 8 6.20 2.72 -3.51
N LEU A 9 6.41 3.94 -4.02
CA LEU A 9 7.37 4.90 -3.46
C LEU A 9 6.98 5.39 -2.06
N MET A 10 5.68 5.60 -1.84
CA MET A 10 5.15 5.99 -0.53
C MET A 10 5.33 4.86 0.49
N ALA A 11 5.02 3.61 0.12
CA ALA A 11 5.29 2.44 0.96
C ALA A 11 6.78 2.31 1.28
N GLU A 12 7.68 2.53 0.31
CA GLU A 12 9.12 2.45 0.55
C GLU A 12 9.58 3.45 1.61
N ARG A 13 9.15 4.71 1.49
CA ARG A 13 9.47 5.75 2.47
C ARG A 13 8.93 5.39 3.84
N HIS A 14 7.65 5.03 3.93
CA HIS A 14 7.01 4.66 5.18
C HIS A 14 7.70 3.47 5.83
N TRP A 15 7.97 2.40 5.08
CA TRP A 15 8.61 1.20 5.63
C TRP A 15 10.03 1.48 6.10
N ARG A 16 10.77 2.36 5.43
CA ARG A 16 12.12 2.76 5.87
C ARG A 16 12.09 3.54 7.18
N GLU A 17 11.07 4.37 7.38
CA GLU A 17 10.92 5.20 8.58
C GLU A 17 10.32 4.41 9.76
N HIS A 18 9.33 3.57 9.50
CA HIS A 18 8.50 2.92 10.54
C HIS A 18 8.75 1.42 10.71
N CYS A 19 9.31 0.76 9.69
CA CYS A 19 9.59 -0.70 9.68
C CYS A 19 11.02 -1.02 9.20
N PRO A 20 12.07 -0.39 9.78
CA PRO A 20 13.43 -0.52 9.26
C PRO A 20 13.98 -1.95 9.34
N ARG A 21 13.51 -2.81 10.26
CA ARG A 21 13.98 -4.20 10.34
C ARG A 21 13.44 -5.00 9.16
N ARG A 22 12.14 -4.89 8.88
CA ARG A 22 11.50 -5.49 7.68
C ARG A 22 12.18 -5.05 6.39
N VAL A 23 12.44 -3.76 6.21
CA VAL A 23 13.14 -3.26 5.02
C VAL A 23 14.52 -3.90 4.88
N ARG A 24 15.33 -3.90 5.94
CA ARG A 24 16.66 -4.52 5.92
C ARG A 24 16.61 -6.00 5.60
N GLU A 25 15.63 -6.72 6.11
CA GLU A 25 15.46 -8.15 5.80
C GLU A 25 15.12 -8.37 4.32
N LEU A 26 14.18 -7.58 3.79
CA LEU A 26 13.79 -7.65 2.39
C LEU A 26 14.94 -7.23 1.45
N GLU A 27 15.73 -6.21 1.82
CA GLU A 27 16.92 -5.80 1.07
C GLU A 27 18.00 -6.88 1.08
N ARG A 28 18.26 -7.52 2.24
CA ARG A 28 19.19 -8.65 2.33
C ARG A 28 18.78 -9.82 1.44
N LYS A 29 17.47 -10.06 1.31
CA LYS A 29 16.90 -11.10 0.44
C LYS A 29 16.80 -10.66 -1.02
N GLY A 30 17.05 -9.38 -1.35
CA GLY A 30 16.83 -8.81 -2.69
C GLY A 30 15.35 -8.73 -3.08
N LEU A 31 14.43 -8.83 -2.11
CA LEU A 31 12.98 -8.88 -2.32
C LEU A 31 12.27 -7.56 -2.01
N LEU A 32 12.98 -6.52 -1.57
CA LEU A 32 12.36 -5.22 -1.23
C LEU A 32 11.50 -4.69 -2.37
N ARG A 33 12.06 -4.63 -3.58
CA ARG A 33 11.32 -4.13 -4.75
C ARG A 33 10.08 -4.97 -5.04
N THR A 34 10.19 -6.30 -4.99
CA THR A 34 9.06 -7.21 -5.19
C THR A 34 7.98 -6.99 -4.14
N ALA A 35 8.35 -6.85 -2.87
CA ALA A 35 7.41 -6.60 -1.78
C ALA A 35 6.68 -5.25 -1.93
N LEU A 36 7.38 -4.21 -2.40
CA LEU A 36 6.78 -2.91 -2.69
C LEU A 36 5.84 -2.96 -3.90
N LEU A 37 6.22 -3.68 -4.96
CA LEU A 37 5.35 -3.94 -6.11
C LEU A 37 4.11 -4.73 -5.68
N GLU A 38 4.27 -5.76 -4.86
CA GLU A 38 3.12 -6.54 -4.38
C GLU A 38 2.20 -5.69 -3.50
N ALA A 39 2.76 -4.85 -2.62
CA ALA A 39 1.98 -3.93 -1.80
C ALA A 39 1.19 -2.93 -2.66
N GLN A 40 1.80 -2.37 -3.72
CA GLN A 40 1.10 -1.44 -4.62
C GLN A 40 0.00 -2.15 -5.41
N GLU A 41 0.27 -3.35 -5.93
CA GLU A 41 -0.70 -4.10 -6.75
C GLU A 41 -1.91 -4.50 -5.91
N ARG A 42 -1.68 -5.03 -4.71
CA ARG A 42 -2.78 -5.34 -3.77
C ARG A 42 -3.58 -4.11 -3.39
N THR A 43 -2.91 -2.97 -3.18
CA THR A 43 -3.61 -1.70 -2.90
C THR A 43 -4.49 -1.30 -4.07
N LEU A 44 -3.98 -1.34 -5.30
CA LEU A 44 -4.75 -0.98 -6.49
C LEU A 44 -5.94 -1.91 -6.72
N ASP A 45 -5.75 -3.22 -6.60
CA ASP A 45 -6.80 -4.22 -6.80
C ASP A 45 -7.92 -4.08 -5.76
N GLU A 46 -7.55 -3.92 -4.48
CA GLU A 46 -8.52 -3.75 -3.41
C GLU A 46 -9.21 -2.38 -3.49
N MET A 47 -8.48 -1.31 -3.83
CA MET A 47 -9.08 0.00 -4.10
C MET A 47 -10.07 -0.05 -5.24
N GLU A 48 -9.73 -0.69 -6.37
CA GLU A 48 -10.65 -0.76 -7.51
C GLU A 48 -11.95 -1.45 -7.11
N THR A 49 -11.85 -2.54 -6.36
CA THR A 49 -13.01 -3.28 -5.83
C THR A 49 -13.86 -2.39 -4.91
N LEU A 50 -13.24 -1.72 -3.93
CA LEU A 50 -13.91 -0.83 -3.00
C LEU A 50 -14.56 0.37 -3.70
N VAL A 51 -13.85 1.00 -4.64
CA VAL A 51 -14.37 2.13 -5.43
C VAL A 51 -15.61 1.70 -6.19
N ARG A 52 -15.60 0.53 -6.84
CA ARG A 52 -16.76 0.01 -7.57
C ARG A 52 -17.96 -0.18 -6.63
N ASP A 53 -17.74 -0.70 -5.43
CA ASP A 53 -18.82 -0.94 -4.46
C ASP A 53 -19.33 0.36 -3.81
N LEU A 54 -18.45 1.32 -3.52
CA LEU A 54 -18.83 2.64 -3.00
C LEU A 54 -19.60 3.45 -4.05
N ARG A 55 -19.23 3.35 -5.33
CA ARG A 55 -19.99 3.98 -6.43
C ARG A 55 -21.40 3.40 -6.56
N LYS A 56 -21.59 2.08 -6.35
CA LYS A 56 -22.93 1.47 -6.30
C LYS A 56 -23.79 2.00 -5.15
N GLN A 57 -23.15 2.45 -4.05
CA GLN A 57 -23.82 3.09 -2.91
C GLN A 57 -24.15 4.57 -3.16
N GLY A 58 -23.83 5.10 -4.33
CA GLY A 58 -24.15 6.48 -4.73
C GLY A 58 -23.03 7.50 -4.48
N LEU A 59 -21.84 7.07 -4.04
CA LEU A 59 -20.70 7.96 -3.88
C LEU A 59 -20.15 8.42 -5.24
N THR A 60 -19.65 9.66 -5.27
CA THR A 60 -18.93 10.16 -6.45
C THR A 60 -17.61 9.41 -6.63
N PRO A 61 -17.03 9.36 -7.85
CA PRO A 61 -15.75 8.70 -8.09
C PRO A 61 -14.63 9.18 -7.15
N GLN A 62 -14.58 10.48 -6.86
CA GLN A 62 -13.60 11.06 -5.95
C GLN A 62 -13.79 10.57 -4.51
N GLN A 63 -15.02 10.68 -3.97
CA GLN A 63 -15.32 10.23 -2.61
C GLN A 63 -15.08 8.72 -2.44
N ALA A 64 -15.47 7.93 -3.43
CA ALA A 64 -15.24 6.50 -3.44
C ALA A 64 -13.74 6.17 -3.43
N HIS A 65 -12.94 6.90 -4.21
CA HIS A 65 -11.49 6.74 -4.22
C HIS A 65 -10.86 7.11 -2.88
N ASP A 66 -11.22 8.27 -2.33
CA ASP A 66 -10.68 8.76 -1.05
C ASP A 66 -11.04 7.80 0.09
N GLN A 67 -12.29 7.33 0.15
CA GLN A 67 -12.71 6.38 1.17
C GLN A 67 -12.05 5.00 1.00
N ALA A 68 -11.93 4.50 -0.24
CA ALA A 68 -11.22 3.26 -0.50
C ALA A 68 -9.74 3.35 -0.09
N TRP A 69 -9.09 4.49 -0.38
CA TRP A 69 -7.71 4.77 0.01
C TRP A 69 -7.51 4.67 1.52
N GLU A 70 -8.35 5.34 2.32
CA GLU A 70 -8.28 5.28 3.78
C GLU A 70 -8.40 3.83 4.30
N MET A 71 -9.23 3.00 3.66
CA MET A 71 -9.46 1.61 4.08
C MET A 71 -8.28 0.66 3.78
N VAL A 72 -7.52 0.92 2.72
CA VAL A 72 -6.44 0.00 2.28
C VAL A 72 -5.04 0.48 2.64
N ARG A 73 -4.83 1.79 2.82
CA ARG A 73 -3.49 2.35 2.97
C ARG A 73 -2.74 1.73 4.13
N GLU A 74 -3.40 1.49 5.27
CA GLU A 74 -2.79 0.92 6.48
C GLU A 74 -2.58 -0.60 6.40
N LYS A 75 -3.25 -1.28 5.45
CA LYS A 75 -3.13 -2.73 5.27
C LYS A 75 -1.85 -3.12 4.54
N TYR A 76 -1.47 -2.36 3.52
CA TYR A 76 -0.37 -2.74 2.62
C TYR A 76 0.76 -1.71 2.55
N LEU A 77 0.46 -0.40 2.59
CA LEU A 77 1.45 0.65 2.33
C LEU A 77 1.98 1.28 3.61
N LEU A 78 1.09 1.75 4.47
CA LEU A 78 1.36 2.40 5.74
C LEU A 78 1.28 1.39 6.88
N LEU A 79 2.10 0.34 6.82
CA LEU A 79 2.12 -0.69 7.84
C LEU A 79 2.36 -0.07 9.23
N PRO A 80 1.68 -0.57 10.28
CA PRO A 80 1.91 -0.09 11.64
C PRO A 80 3.38 -0.25 12.00
N THR A 81 3.91 0.69 12.79
CA THR A 81 5.31 0.63 13.26
C THR A 81 5.59 -0.71 13.89
N GLU A 82 6.76 -1.28 13.59
CA GLU A 82 7.22 -2.50 14.23
C GLU A 82 7.15 -2.30 15.75
N SER A 83 6.19 -2.98 16.40
CA SER A 83 6.11 -2.92 17.86
C SER A 83 7.41 -3.51 18.40
N PRO A 84 8.09 -2.82 19.32
CA PRO A 84 9.23 -3.40 19.99
C PRO A 84 8.70 -4.52 20.89
N GLU A 85 8.72 -5.77 20.41
CA GLU A 85 8.75 -6.94 21.29
C GLU A 85 10.04 -6.93 22.12
#